data_AF-A0A1T1CH68-F1
#
_entry.id   AF-A0A1T1CH68-F1
#
_cell.length_a   1.000
_cell.length_b   1.000
_cell.length_c   1.000
_cell.angle_alpha   90.00
_cell.angle_beta   90.00
_cell.angle_gamma   90.00
#
_symmetry.space_group_name_H-M   'P 1'
#
loop_
_entity.id
_entity.type
_entity.pdbx_description
1 polymer ?
#
loop_
_entity_poly.entity_id
_entity_poly.type
_entity_poly.pdbx_seq_one_letter_code
_entity_poly.pdbx_strand_id
1 'polypeptide(L)' 'MPVFAPEASKIKMVILTKSKQENAVWWSPINQNKRNSQRIIESMLRRFEKHALAKITNVIQFYENGNLIAEKKL' A
#
# COMPACT_ATOMS: atom_id res chain seq x y z
N MET A 1 13.31 5.06 -16.05
CA MET A 1 13.18 4.21 -14.85
C MET A 1 11.71 4.11 -14.48
N PRO A 2 11.21 2.93 -14.08
CA PRO A 2 9.84 2.80 -13.59
C PRO A 2 9.67 3.61 -12.29
N VAL A 3 8.50 4.21 -12.08
CA VAL A 3 8.19 4.96 -10.85
C VAL A 3 7.84 4.01 -9.69
N PHE A 4 7.31 2.83 -10.03
CA PHE A 4 6.89 1.76 -9.13
C PHE A 4 7.40 0.43 -9.69
N ALA A 5 7.98 -0.44 -8.85
CA ALA A 5 8.33 -1.79 -9.28
C ALA A 5 8.27 -2.76 -8.10
N PRO A 6 7.70 -3.97 -8.26
CA PRO A 6 7.54 -4.94 -7.16
C PRO A 6 8.83 -5.25 -6.39
N GLU A 7 9.94 -5.40 -7.12
CA GLU A 7 11.22 -5.81 -6.55
C GLU A 7 12.05 -4.63 -6.05
N ALA A 8 11.77 -3.42 -6.53
CA ALA A 8 12.54 -2.23 -6.19
C ALA A 8 11.81 -1.33 -5.19
N SER A 9 10.49 -1.42 -5.06
CA SER A 9 9.71 -0.60 -4.15
C SER A 9 9.84 -1.09 -2.71
N LYS A 10 10.14 -0.18 -1.79
CA LYS A 10 10.34 -0.49 -0.36
C LYS A 10 9.09 -1.05 0.33
N ILE A 11 7.91 -0.46 0.06
CA ILE A 11 6.66 -0.84 0.71
C ILE A 11 5.69 -1.45 -0.30
N LYS A 12 5.15 -2.61 0.05
CA LYS A 12 4.02 -3.26 -0.62
C LYS A 12 2.75 -3.02 0.20
N MET A 13 1.75 -2.42 -0.40
CA MET A 13 0.43 -2.23 0.20
C MET A 13 -0.54 -3.23 -0.43
N VAL A 14 -1.09 -4.12 0.38
CA VAL A 14 -2.11 -5.09 -0.01
C VAL A 14 -3.46 -4.58 0.45
N ILE A 15 -4.40 -4.48 -0.47
CA ILE A 15 -5.74 -3.95 -0.26
C ILE A 15 -6.70 -5.14 -0.40
N LEU A 16 -7.27 -5.55 0.73
CA LEU A 16 -8.21 -6.66 0.81
C LEU A 16 -9.64 -6.10 0.75
N THR A 17 -10.32 -6.35 -0.36
CA THR A 17 -11.69 -5.86 -0.60
C THR A 17 -12.73 -6.76 0.03
N LYS A 18 -13.96 -6.25 0.16
CA LYS A 18 -15.12 -7.01 0.62
C LYS A 18 -15.50 -8.09 -0.41
N SER A 19 -16.25 -9.10 0.04
CA SER A 19 -16.59 -10.30 -0.73
C SER A 19 -17.03 -10.00 -2.17
N LYS A 20 -16.50 -10.79 -3.12
CA LYS A 20 -16.72 -10.72 -4.58
C LYS A 20 -16.06 -9.56 -5.33
N GLN A 21 -15.16 -8.80 -4.69
CA GLN A 21 -14.33 -7.80 -5.37
C GLN A 21 -12.87 -8.21 -5.41
N GLU A 22 -12.16 -7.78 -6.43
CA GLU A 22 -10.74 -8.10 -6.62
C GLU A 22 -9.86 -7.33 -5.64
N ASN A 23 -8.98 -8.07 -4.96
CA ASN A 23 -7.94 -7.48 -4.14
C ASN A 23 -6.97 -6.68 -5.01
N ALA A 24 -6.43 -5.60 -4.47
CA ALA A 24 -5.46 -4.77 -5.16
C ALA A 24 -4.11 -4.76 -4.44
N VAL A 25 -3.03 -4.59 -5.20
CA VAL A 25 -1.68 -4.42 -4.65
C VAL A 25 -1.08 -3.14 -5.18
N TRP A 26 -0.66 -2.28 -4.27
CA TRP A 26 0.00 -1.02 -4.56
C TRP A 26 1.44 -1.05 -4.07
N TRP A 27 2.31 -0.31 -4.74
CA TRP A 27 3.72 -0.23 -4.40
C TRP A 27 4.10 1.21 -4.08
N SER A 28 5.01 1.40 -3.13
CA SER A 28 5.58 2.73 -2.89
C SER A 28 6.41 3.21 -4.08
N PRO A 29 6.44 4.51 -4.38
CA PRO A 29 7.36 5.04 -5.38
C PRO A 29 8.82 4.72 -5.04
N ILE A 30 9.62 4.28 -6.01
CA ILE A 30 11.03 3.88 -5.80
C ILE A 30 11.87 5.06 -5.27
N ASN A 31 11.56 6.28 -5.71
CA ASN A 31 12.23 7.49 -5.23
C ASN A 31 12.00 7.78 -3.73
N GLN A 32 11.00 7.15 -3.11
CA GLN A 32 10.72 7.28 -1.69
C GLN A 32 11.42 6.22 -0.83
N ASN A 33 12.15 5.26 -1.42
CA ASN A 33 12.82 4.19 -0.66
C ASN A 33 13.80 4.73 0.40
N LYS A 34 14.41 5.90 0.17
CA LYS A 34 15.31 6.56 1.14
C LYS A 34 14.57 7.18 2.33
N ARG A 35 13.24 7.26 2.30
CA ARG A 35 12.42 7.86 3.37
C ARG A 35 12.08 6.84 4.46
N ASN A 36 11.69 7.35 5.62
CA ASN A 36 11.16 6.54 6.71
C ASN A 36 9.85 5.86 6.27
N SER A 37 9.73 4.55 6.52
CA SER A 37 8.60 3.71 6.13
C SER A 37 7.25 4.28 6.60
N GLN A 38 7.18 4.86 7.81
CA GLN A 38 5.95 5.48 8.32
C GLN A 38 5.45 6.63 7.43
N ARG A 39 6.34 7.51 6.96
CA ARG A 39 5.96 8.62 6.05
C ARG A 39 5.50 8.12 4.68
N ILE A 40 6.09 7.03 4.19
CA ILE A 40 5.68 6.40 2.94
C ILE A 40 4.28 5.82 3.10
N ILE A 41 4.05 5.06 4.16
CA ILE A 41 2.74 4.47 4.51
C ILE A 41 1.68 5.56 4.62
N GLU A 42 1.93 6.63 5.36
CA GLU A 42 0.98 7.74 5.51
C GLU A 42 0.63 8.38 4.17
N SER A 43 1.63 8.62 3.31
CA SER A 43 1.42 9.15 1.97
C SER A 43 0.62 8.20 1.08
N MET A 44 0.89 6.88 1.16
CA MET A 44 0.13 5.86 0.44
C MET A 44 -1.32 5.82 0.92
N LEU A 45 -1.52 5.86 2.23
CA LEU A 45 -2.85 5.83 2.85
C LEU A 45 -3.67 7.07 2.46
N ARG A 46 -3.10 8.27 2.51
CA ARG A 46 -3.79 9.50 2.08
C ARG A 46 -4.24 9.45 0.61
N ARG A 47 -3.46 8.81 -0.27
CA ARG A 47 -3.85 8.60 -1.67
C ARG A 47 -4.95 7.56 -1.80
N PHE A 48 -4.83 6.50 -1.02
CA PHE A 48 -5.81 5.42 -1.00
C PHE A 48 -7.17 5.89 -0.49
N GLU A 49 -7.24 6.72 0.56
CA GLU A 49 -8.49 7.25 1.13
C GLU A 49 -9.31 8.06 0.11
N LYS A 50 -8.65 8.65 -0.89
CA LYS A 50 -9.29 9.37 -2.00
C LYS A 50 -9.70 8.45 -3.16
N HIS A 51 -9.25 7.20 -3.16
CA HIS A 51 -9.48 6.24 -4.22
C HIS A 51 -10.82 5.51 -4.03
N ALA A 52 -11.47 5.12 -5.13
CA ALA A 52 -12.76 4.41 -5.07
C ALA A 52 -12.68 3.10 -4.27
N LEU A 53 -11.50 2.46 -4.26
CA LEU A 53 -11.23 1.25 -3.49
C LEU A 53 -11.42 1.44 -1.97
N ALA A 54 -11.24 2.65 -1.43
CA ALA A 54 -11.40 2.91 0.00
C ALA A 54 -12.80 2.56 0.51
N LYS A 55 -13.84 2.73 -0.32
CA LYS A 55 -15.24 2.45 0.06
C LYS A 55 -15.53 0.96 0.20
N ILE A 56 -14.75 0.14 -0.49
CA ILE A 56 -15.00 -1.29 -0.65
C ILE A 56 -13.95 -2.16 0.04
N THR A 57 -12.92 -1.52 0.61
CA THR A 57 -11.84 -2.21 1.30
C THR A 57 -12.25 -2.56 2.71
N ASN A 58 -11.86 -3.74 3.16
CA ASN A 58 -12.07 -4.22 4.53
C ASN A 58 -10.78 -4.08 5.34
N VAL A 59 -9.65 -4.50 4.76
CA VAL A 59 -8.35 -4.49 5.43
C VAL A 59 -7.27 -4.02 4.49
N ILE A 60 -6.37 -3.18 4.98
CA ILE A 60 -5.16 -2.76 4.31
C ILE A 60 -3.97 -3.30 5.10
N GLN A 61 -3.01 -3.90 4.41
CA GLN A 61 -1.77 -4.41 5.00
C GLN A 61 -0.58 -3.78 4.30
N PHE A 62 0.41 -3.36 5.07
CA PHE A 62 1.66 -2.79 4.58
C PHE A 62 2.81 -3.73 4.92
N TYR A 63 3.55 -4.13 3.91
CA TYR A 63 4.70 -5.00 4.02
C TYR A 63 5.97 -4.27 3.59
N GLU A 64 7.05 -4.53 4.30
CA GLU A 64 8.40 -4.09 3.98
C GLU A 64 9.32 -5.31 4.00
N ASN A 65 9.97 -5.60 2.86
CA ASN A 65 10.83 -6.79 2.69
C ASN A 65 10.16 -8.12 3.12
N GLY A 66 8.84 -8.24 2.92
CA GLY A 66 8.05 -9.42 3.29
C GLY A 66 7.51 -9.42 4.72
N ASN A 67 7.93 -8.49 5.58
CA ASN A 67 7.43 -8.36 6.95
C ASN A 67 6.22 -7.40 7.00
N LEU A 68 5.14 -7.81 7.69
CA LEU A 68 4.01 -6.94 7.94
C LEU A 68 4.42 -5.86 8.95
N ILE A 69 4.37 -4.59 8.56
CA ILE A 69 4.79 -3.46 9.40
C ILE A 69 3.61 -2.61 9.89
N ALA A 70 2.48 -2.65 9.19
CA ALA A 70 1.27 -1.95 9.60
C ALA A 70 0.03 -2.61 8.98
N GLU A 71 -1.08 -2.57 9.69
CA GLU A 71 -2.40 -2.93 9.17
C GLU A 71 -3.44 -1.87 9.56
N LYS A 72 -4.46 -1.71 8.73
CA LYS A 72 -5.63 -0.86 9.02
C LYS A 72 -6.89 -1.56 8.58
N LYS A 73 -7.81 -1.78 9.51
CA LYS A 73 -9.17 -2.28 9.24
C LYS A 73 -10.10 -1.08 9.02
N LEU A 74 -10.98 -1.18 8.03
CA LEU A 74 -11.90 -0.12 7.59
C LEU A 74 -13.37 -0.52 7.76
#